data_AF-A0A7S2C4C8-F1
#
_entry.id   AF-A0A7S2C4C8-F1
#
_cell.length_a   1.000
_cell.length_b   1.000
_cell.length_c   1.000
_cell.angle_alpha   90.00
_cell.angle_beta   90.00
_cell.angle_gamma   90.00
#
_symmetry.space_group_name_H-M   'P 1'
#
loop_
_entity.id
_entity.type
_entity.pdbx_description
1 polymer ?
#
loop_
_entity_poly.entity_id
_entity_poly.type
_entity_poly.pdbx_seq_one_letter_code
_entity_poly.pdbx_strand_id
1 'polypeptide(L)'
;INRGAPQPLFANGGAGIAVSRGALAAALPIFAKCEAEYKWNWPGDVRVAQCLLDAGVKVEWHKTFHAEAPGVIIHKQRPPPGSVPVGLVLPPLSFHHVDTDGLHSLERMHVVRLMVNGEPHDVDFSEQAFQPLTAIDPATGRQVAMHFGFEVLLLPALGNAGPSMTASRDVIQAGTFLASFKAVGKVGGEPLGTHMYTQRFTGAECRQGSKLLGGLGATVFVHCGSCEPSSGAWRPFSSQAGFTICNFTEAECQTTVHIALASCPAPRPRYRMGLDVGTMPGGADVAHDGIARPAYASACAERQDMSRCTTVRIPSAGAANLTLWLRVLSGSASVEIETIRVAAHATPPKDVLDSAGESALPVMGNALHVALLPAAPRSLQLSGAVPIDLATAAAAGAPALASHAESLSVALEPPGRALVLTHTCTERGAFGVQARIRVRDHVSLYLGWTTVCE
;
A
#
# COMPACT_ATOMS: atom_id res chain seq x y z
N ILE A 1 -41.47 13.08 14.52
CA ILE A 1 -40.45 12.08 14.95
C ILE A 1 -41.13 11.13 15.92
N ASN A 2 -41.39 9.90 15.48
CA ASN A 2 -41.95 8.86 16.35
C ASN A 2 -40.93 8.55 17.46
N ARG A 3 -41.25 8.93 18.69
CA ARG A 3 -40.48 8.54 19.88
C ARG A 3 -40.60 7.02 20.04
N GLY A 4 -39.59 6.28 19.61
CA GLY A 4 -39.57 4.81 19.73
C GLY A 4 -38.99 4.04 18.54
N ALA A 5 -38.73 4.69 17.40
CA ALA A 5 -38.00 4.03 16.31
C ALA A 5 -36.50 3.87 16.71
N PRO A 6 -35.91 2.67 16.60
CA PRO A 6 -34.48 2.48 16.79
C PRO A 6 -33.72 3.41 15.83
N GLN A 7 -32.71 4.12 16.33
CA GLN A 7 -31.79 4.83 15.46
C GLN A 7 -31.04 3.83 14.57
N PRO A 8 -30.74 4.16 13.31
CA PRO A 8 -29.94 3.28 12.46
C PRO A 8 -28.57 3.06 13.11
N LEU A 9 -28.04 1.85 12.93
CA LEU A 9 -26.62 1.64 13.18
C LEU A 9 -25.84 2.53 12.21
N PHE A 10 -24.93 3.34 12.73
CA PHE A 10 -24.12 4.26 11.93
C PHE A 10 -22.64 4.07 12.22
N ALA A 11 -21.81 4.31 11.22
CA ALA A 11 -20.37 4.38 11.38
C ALA A 11 -20.02 5.78 11.90
N ASN A 12 -19.27 5.87 13.00
CA ASN A 12 -18.79 7.16 13.50
C ASN A 12 -17.89 7.82 12.43
N GLY A 13 -18.21 9.06 12.04
CA GLY A 13 -17.48 9.75 10.97
C GLY A 13 -15.97 9.87 11.21
N GLY A 14 -15.54 9.99 12.47
CA GLY A 14 -14.13 10.04 12.84
C GLY A 14 -13.41 8.70 12.73
N ALA A 15 -14.11 7.59 12.97
CA ALA A 15 -13.56 6.26 12.77
C ALA A 15 -13.44 5.91 11.28
N GLY A 16 -14.28 6.51 10.42
CA GLY A 16 -14.34 6.19 9.00
C GLY A 16 -15.29 5.03 8.67
N ILE A 17 -15.51 4.83 7.37
CA ILE A 17 -16.40 3.80 6.82
C ILE A 17 -15.79 3.24 5.52
N ALA A 18 -15.96 1.94 5.28
CA ALA A 18 -15.69 1.32 4.00
C ALA A 18 -17.01 0.91 3.34
N VAL A 19 -17.21 1.32 2.08
CA VAL A 19 -18.41 1.02 1.30
C VAL A 19 -18.00 0.32 0.02
N SER A 20 -18.60 -0.83 -0.28
CA SER A 20 -18.32 -1.54 -1.53
C SER A 20 -18.88 -0.77 -2.73
N ARG A 21 -18.28 -0.94 -3.91
CA ARG A 21 -18.77 -0.31 -5.14
C ARG A 21 -20.23 -0.67 -5.45
N GLY A 22 -20.63 -1.92 -5.21
CA GLY A 22 -22.01 -2.38 -5.42
C GLY A 22 -22.99 -1.71 -4.46
N ALA A 23 -22.62 -1.58 -3.18
CA ALA A 23 -23.43 -0.86 -2.19
C ALA A 23 -23.57 0.63 -2.55
N LEU A 24 -22.47 1.27 -2.97
CA LEU A 24 -22.51 2.66 -3.41
C LEU A 24 -23.40 2.82 -4.65
N ALA A 25 -23.28 1.93 -5.64
CA ALA A 25 -24.12 1.95 -6.84
C ALA A 25 -25.62 1.78 -6.53
N ALA A 26 -25.97 0.92 -5.56
CA ALA A 26 -27.34 0.75 -5.09
C ALA A 26 -27.87 2.00 -4.37
N ALA A 27 -27.01 2.72 -3.65
CA ALA A 27 -27.39 3.89 -2.87
C ALA A 27 -27.42 5.21 -3.67
N LEU A 28 -26.64 5.30 -4.76
CA LEU A 28 -26.52 6.52 -5.59
C LEU A 28 -27.87 7.11 -6.03
N PRO A 29 -28.86 6.32 -6.54
CA PRO A 29 -30.16 6.86 -6.94
C PRO A 29 -30.98 7.46 -5.78
N ILE A 30 -30.65 7.08 -4.54
CA ILE A 30 -31.42 7.44 -3.34
C ILE A 30 -30.78 8.64 -2.64
N PHE A 31 -29.48 8.86 -2.78
CA PHE A 31 -28.75 9.92 -2.09
C PHE A 31 -29.36 11.32 -2.29
N ALA A 32 -29.77 11.69 -3.51
CA ALA A 32 -30.39 12.99 -3.75
C ALA A 32 -31.70 13.19 -2.96
N LYS A 33 -32.54 12.15 -2.89
CA LYS A 33 -33.79 12.18 -2.11
C LYS A 33 -33.50 12.19 -0.60
N CYS A 34 -32.61 11.31 -0.17
CA CYS A 34 -32.22 11.14 1.22
C CYS A 34 -31.58 12.41 1.81
N GLU A 35 -30.71 13.07 1.05
CA GLU A 35 -30.09 14.33 1.47
C GLU A 35 -31.12 15.43 1.68
N ALA A 36 -32.13 15.51 0.81
CA ALA A 36 -33.24 16.45 0.96
C ALA A 36 -34.10 16.14 2.20
N GLU A 37 -34.36 14.85 2.47
CA GLU A 37 -35.20 14.40 3.58
C GLU A 37 -34.54 14.60 4.95
N TYR A 38 -33.24 14.34 5.07
CA TYR A 38 -32.49 14.38 6.34
C TYR A 38 -31.55 15.58 6.49
N LYS A 39 -31.80 16.66 5.73
CA LYS A 39 -30.93 17.85 5.70
C LYS A 39 -30.84 18.58 7.04
N TRP A 40 -31.94 18.59 7.82
CA TRP A 40 -32.08 19.39 9.05
C TRP A 40 -31.88 18.51 10.30
N ASN A 41 -30.96 18.91 11.20
CA ASN A 41 -30.67 18.31 12.52
C ASN A 41 -30.00 16.93 12.56
N TRP A 42 -29.59 16.34 11.44
CA TRP A 42 -28.86 15.05 11.44
C TRP A 42 -27.36 15.26 11.23
N PRO A 43 -26.50 14.71 12.12
CA PRO A 43 -25.07 14.60 11.86
C PRO A 43 -24.81 13.88 10.53
N GLY A 44 -23.72 14.25 9.85
CA GLY A 44 -23.45 13.78 8.49
C GLY A 44 -23.28 12.26 8.39
N ASP A 45 -22.64 11.64 9.38
CA ASP A 45 -22.43 10.19 9.47
C ASP A 45 -23.73 9.42 9.70
N VAL A 46 -24.60 9.91 10.60
CA VAL A 46 -25.95 9.36 10.80
C VAL A 46 -26.79 9.50 9.53
N ARG A 47 -26.65 10.61 8.79
CA ARG A 47 -27.32 10.82 7.51
C ARG A 47 -26.89 9.82 6.45
N VAL A 48 -25.58 9.61 6.29
CA VAL A 48 -25.03 8.60 5.36
C VAL A 48 -25.56 7.20 5.73
N ALA A 49 -25.56 6.85 7.01
CA ALA A 49 -26.09 5.57 7.46
C ALA A 49 -27.57 5.39 7.16
N GLN A 50 -28.39 6.44 7.34
CA GLN A 50 -29.80 6.42 6.98
C GLN A 50 -29.99 6.26 5.46
N CYS A 51 -29.21 6.96 4.63
CA CYS A 51 -29.29 6.80 3.17
C CYS A 51 -28.91 5.39 2.71
N LEU A 52 -27.90 4.78 3.33
CA LEU A 52 -27.51 3.40 3.06
C LEU A 52 -28.64 2.44 3.47
N LEU A 53 -29.25 2.66 4.63
CA LEU A 53 -30.38 1.85 5.10
C LEU A 53 -31.59 1.95 4.15
N ASP A 54 -31.93 3.15 3.69
CA ASP A 54 -33.02 3.38 2.73
C ASP A 54 -32.76 2.70 1.38
N ALA A 55 -31.48 2.55 1.02
CA ALA A 55 -31.02 1.80 -0.14
C ALA A 55 -30.97 0.27 0.07
N GLY A 56 -31.42 -0.22 1.22
CA GLY A 56 -31.30 -1.64 1.58
C GLY A 56 -29.87 -2.10 1.83
N VAL A 57 -28.92 -1.17 1.98
CA VAL A 57 -27.53 -1.44 2.31
C VAL A 57 -27.39 -1.56 3.83
N LYS A 58 -26.97 -2.74 4.28
CA LYS A 58 -26.72 -3.01 5.69
C LYS A 58 -25.37 -2.43 6.13
N VAL A 59 -25.37 -1.72 7.26
CA VAL A 59 -24.15 -1.27 7.95
C VAL A 59 -23.75 -2.32 8.98
N GLU A 60 -22.48 -2.72 8.98
CA GLU A 60 -21.93 -3.68 9.93
C GLU A 60 -20.76 -3.07 10.71
N TRP A 61 -20.69 -3.37 12.00
CA TRP A 61 -19.58 -2.93 12.84
C TRP A 61 -18.35 -3.80 12.62
N HIS A 62 -17.19 -3.16 12.45
CA HIS A 62 -15.90 -3.84 12.34
C HIS A 62 -14.94 -3.31 13.41
N LYS A 63 -14.32 -4.23 14.16
CA LYS A 63 -13.56 -3.92 15.40
C LYS A 63 -12.25 -3.17 15.19
N THR A 64 -11.81 -3.03 13.94
CA THR A 64 -10.53 -2.42 13.56
C THR A 64 -10.68 -0.96 13.10
N PHE A 65 -11.90 -0.43 13.02
CA PHE A 65 -12.13 1.00 12.84
C PHE A 65 -12.21 1.67 14.19
N HIS A 66 -11.37 2.68 14.40
CA HIS A 66 -11.26 3.31 15.72
C HIS A 66 -11.56 4.81 15.68
N ALA A 67 -12.47 5.23 16.57
CA ALA A 67 -12.90 6.63 16.72
C ALA A 67 -11.95 7.48 17.59
N GLU A 68 -10.78 6.95 17.94
CA GLU A 68 -9.81 7.59 18.83
C GLU A 68 -8.38 7.40 18.32
N ALA A 69 -7.44 8.17 18.86
CA ALA A 69 -6.02 8.05 18.52
C ALA A 69 -5.41 6.76 19.08
N PRO A 70 -4.33 6.22 18.47
CA PRO A 70 -3.71 4.97 18.91
C PRO A 70 -3.37 4.95 20.41
N GLY A 71 -2.73 6.01 20.91
CA GLY A 71 -2.35 6.12 22.33
C GLY A 71 -3.56 6.09 23.26
N VAL A 72 -4.68 6.72 22.88
CA VAL A 72 -5.92 6.69 23.68
C VAL A 72 -6.44 5.27 23.80
N ILE A 73 -6.37 4.47 22.73
CA ILE A 73 -6.93 3.11 22.70
C ILE A 73 -6.02 2.14 23.45
N ILE A 74 -4.73 2.20 23.15
CA ILE A 74 -3.70 1.34 23.74
C ILE A 74 -3.59 1.62 25.25
N HIS A 75 -3.77 2.87 25.68
CA HIS A 75 -3.66 3.26 27.08
C HIS A 75 -5.02 3.41 27.79
N LYS A 76 -6.16 3.14 27.11
CA LYS A 76 -7.52 3.38 27.64
C LYS A 76 -7.80 2.60 28.92
N GLN A 77 -7.19 1.43 29.07
CA GLN A 77 -7.20 0.65 30.29
C GLN A 77 -5.77 0.59 30.79
N ARG A 78 -5.45 1.27 31.90
CA ARG A 78 -4.17 0.99 32.58
C ARG A 78 -4.17 -0.50 32.91
N PRO A 79 -3.22 -1.29 32.38
CA PRO A 79 -3.08 -2.67 32.79
C PRO A 79 -2.89 -2.70 34.32
N PRO A 80 -3.56 -3.61 35.07
CA PRO A 80 -3.17 -3.91 36.45
C PRO A 80 -1.64 -4.08 36.58
N PRO A 81 -1.02 -3.69 37.70
CA PRO A 81 0.42 -3.88 37.90
C PRO A 81 0.85 -5.32 37.57
N GLY A 82 1.84 -5.48 36.68
CA GLY A 82 2.35 -6.80 36.25
C GLY A 82 1.52 -7.48 35.14
N SER A 83 0.50 -6.84 34.58
CA SER A 83 -0.24 -7.37 33.42
C SER A 83 0.29 -6.81 32.10
N VAL A 84 0.10 -7.58 31.03
CA VAL A 84 0.42 -7.16 29.65
C VAL A 84 -0.53 -6.03 29.27
N PRO A 85 -0.05 -4.90 28.71
CA PRO A 85 -0.91 -3.89 28.12
C PRO A 85 -1.92 -4.54 27.17
N VAL A 86 -3.20 -4.15 27.30
CA VAL A 86 -4.25 -4.62 26.39
C VAL A 86 -4.05 -3.89 25.07
N GLY A 87 -3.23 -4.48 24.20
CA GLY A 87 -2.97 -3.96 22.86
C GLY A 87 -4.17 -4.14 21.92
N LEU A 88 -4.05 -3.58 20.72
CA LEU A 88 -4.96 -3.91 19.63
C LEU A 88 -4.78 -5.38 19.27
N VAL A 89 -5.79 -6.20 19.59
CA VAL A 89 -5.78 -7.65 19.30
C VAL A 89 -5.79 -7.90 17.79
N LEU A 90 -6.32 -6.95 17.02
CA LEU A 90 -6.40 -6.99 15.57
C LEU A 90 -5.69 -5.76 14.98
N PRO A 91 -5.03 -5.90 13.81
CA PRO A 91 -4.50 -4.76 13.08
C PRO A 91 -5.58 -3.69 12.83
N PRO A 92 -5.32 -2.42 13.20
CA PRO A 92 -6.28 -1.34 12.98
C PRO A 92 -6.36 -0.98 11.49
N LEU A 93 -7.58 -0.68 11.01
CA LEU A 93 -7.81 -0.12 9.67
C LEU A 93 -7.81 1.41 9.69
N SER A 94 -8.20 2.01 10.80
CA SER A 94 -8.25 3.47 10.94
C SER A 94 -8.12 3.90 12.40
N PHE A 95 -7.70 5.15 12.56
CA PHE A 95 -7.73 5.88 13.82
C PHE A 95 -8.29 7.27 13.58
N HIS A 96 -8.82 7.87 14.64
CA HIS A 96 -9.26 9.26 14.64
C HIS A 96 -8.32 10.11 15.49
N HIS A 97 -8.45 11.44 15.44
CA HIS A 97 -7.63 12.37 16.24
C HIS A 97 -6.11 12.18 16.06
N VAL A 98 -5.66 11.71 14.90
CA VAL A 98 -4.25 11.59 14.54
C VAL A 98 -3.81 12.90 13.89
N ASP A 99 -2.79 13.55 14.45
CA ASP A 99 -2.17 14.72 13.84
C ASP A 99 -1.27 14.33 12.64
N THR A 100 -0.73 15.32 11.93
CA THR A 100 0.07 15.09 10.72
C THR A 100 1.35 14.29 11.02
N ASP A 101 1.99 14.54 12.16
CA ASP A 101 3.22 13.87 12.56
C ASP A 101 2.96 12.41 12.97
N GLY A 102 1.83 12.18 13.64
CA GLY A 102 1.30 10.87 13.97
C GLY A 102 1.02 10.07 12.71
N LEU A 103 0.38 10.66 11.69
CA LEU A 103 0.08 9.97 10.43
C LEU A 103 1.35 9.48 9.73
N HIS A 104 2.37 10.35 9.63
CA HIS A 104 3.67 9.96 9.06
C HIS A 104 4.39 8.88 9.89
N SER A 105 4.23 8.93 11.21
CA SER A 105 4.82 7.92 12.10
C SER A 105 4.14 6.56 11.94
N LEU A 106 2.81 6.53 11.82
CA LEU A 106 2.03 5.33 11.54
C LEU A 106 2.33 4.74 10.15
N GLU A 107 2.48 5.57 9.12
CA GLU A 107 2.87 5.10 7.77
C GLU A 107 4.23 4.39 7.80
N ARG A 108 5.22 5.01 8.47
CA ARG A 108 6.57 4.45 8.62
C ARG A 108 6.61 3.17 9.46
N MET A 109 5.59 2.94 10.26
CA MET A 109 5.51 1.80 11.18
C MET A 109 5.27 0.48 10.45
N HIS A 110 4.52 0.51 9.35
CA HIS A 110 4.06 -0.73 8.71
C HIS A 110 4.85 -1.08 7.46
N VAL A 111 5.36 -0.10 6.71
CA VAL A 111 5.98 -0.40 5.41
C VAL A 111 7.48 -0.12 5.45
N VAL A 112 8.29 -1.15 5.22
CA VAL A 112 9.73 -1.01 5.02
C VAL A 112 10.06 -1.07 3.54
N ARG A 113 10.70 -0.02 3.05
CA ARG A 113 11.21 0.06 1.67
C ARG A 113 12.58 -0.61 1.58
N LEU A 114 12.77 -1.46 0.58
CA LEU A 114 14.05 -2.10 0.27
C LEU A 114 14.26 -2.24 -1.24
N MET A 115 15.46 -2.66 -1.63
CA MET A 115 15.79 -3.00 -3.01
C MET A 115 16.02 -4.51 -3.11
N VAL A 116 15.31 -5.19 -4.01
CA VAL A 116 15.52 -6.60 -4.33
C VAL A 116 15.96 -6.66 -5.78
N ASN A 117 17.17 -7.18 -6.04
CA ASN A 117 17.75 -7.24 -7.40
C ASN A 117 17.75 -5.89 -8.14
N GLY A 118 17.95 -4.79 -7.41
CA GLY A 118 17.93 -3.43 -7.98
C GLY A 118 16.55 -2.85 -8.25
N GLU A 119 15.46 -3.56 -7.90
CA GLU A 119 14.09 -3.07 -8.02
C GLU A 119 13.47 -2.77 -6.64
N PRO A 120 12.70 -1.66 -6.50
CA PRO A 120 12.14 -1.26 -5.21
C PRO A 120 10.98 -2.15 -4.78
N HIS A 121 11.05 -2.62 -3.54
CA HIS A 121 10.03 -3.47 -2.93
C HIS A 121 9.61 -2.88 -1.57
N ASP A 122 8.40 -3.24 -1.17
CA ASP A 122 7.84 -2.94 0.15
C ASP A 122 7.68 -4.24 0.94
N VAL A 123 8.07 -4.24 2.20
CA VAL A 123 7.74 -5.29 3.17
C VAL A 123 6.70 -4.72 4.11
N ASP A 124 5.52 -5.35 4.12
CA ASP A 124 4.35 -4.90 4.84
C ASP A 124 4.21 -5.63 6.18
N PHE A 125 4.41 -4.89 7.25
CA PHE A 125 4.27 -5.29 8.65
C PHE A 125 2.91 -4.87 9.26
N SER A 126 1.92 -4.49 8.45
CA SER A 126 0.61 -4.05 8.96
C SER A 126 -0.08 -5.12 9.80
N GLU A 127 0.05 -6.41 9.45
CA GLU A 127 -0.47 -7.52 10.24
C GLU A 127 0.18 -7.63 11.64
N GLN A 128 1.38 -7.11 11.78
CA GLN A 128 2.18 -7.16 12.99
C GLN A 128 2.10 -5.88 13.83
N ALA A 129 1.55 -4.82 13.26
CA ALA A 129 1.53 -3.53 13.90
C ALA A 129 0.72 -3.53 15.21
N PHE A 130 1.23 -2.80 16.20
CA PHE A 130 0.66 -2.71 17.55
C PHE A 130 0.55 -4.02 18.32
N GLN A 131 1.06 -5.14 17.79
CA GLN A 131 1.07 -6.40 18.52
C GLN A 131 1.81 -6.21 19.85
N PRO A 132 1.18 -6.55 20.99
CA PRO A 132 1.80 -6.42 22.29
C PRO A 132 2.85 -7.52 22.47
N LEU A 133 4.05 -7.13 22.89
CA LEU A 133 5.16 -8.03 23.19
C LEU A 133 5.71 -7.71 24.58
N THR A 134 6.03 -8.74 25.35
CA THR A 134 6.64 -8.59 26.67
C THR A 134 7.71 -9.65 26.88
N ALA A 135 8.77 -9.27 27.61
CA ALA A 135 9.78 -10.21 28.07
C ALA A 135 10.37 -9.76 29.40
N ILE A 136 10.84 -10.72 30.19
CA ILE A 136 11.43 -10.49 31.50
C ILE A 136 12.86 -11.03 31.47
N ASP A 137 13.80 -10.20 31.90
CA ASP A 137 15.18 -10.59 32.14
C ASP A 137 15.24 -11.55 33.33
N PRO A 138 15.63 -12.82 33.13
CA PRO A 138 15.72 -13.77 34.24
C PRO A 138 16.79 -13.41 35.28
N ALA A 139 17.81 -12.62 34.90
CA ALA A 139 18.90 -12.26 35.80
C ALA A 139 18.55 -11.05 36.68
N THR A 140 17.90 -10.03 36.10
CA THR A 140 17.61 -8.77 36.79
C THR A 140 16.14 -8.61 37.21
N GLY A 141 15.25 -9.48 36.69
CA GLY A 141 13.80 -9.37 36.86
C GLY A 141 13.17 -8.20 36.09
N ARG A 142 13.97 -7.39 35.39
CA ARG A 142 13.51 -6.25 34.58
C ARG A 142 12.62 -6.74 33.46
N GLN A 143 11.61 -5.95 33.12
CA GLN A 143 10.68 -6.30 32.06
C GLN A 143 10.73 -5.26 30.94
N VAL A 144 10.72 -5.72 29.70
CA VAL A 144 10.40 -4.89 28.53
C VAL A 144 8.98 -5.20 28.09
N ALA A 145 8.24 -4.16 27.75
CA ALA A 145 6.95 -4.25 27.08
C ALA A 145 6.99 -3.37 25.84
N MET A 146 6.34 -3.77 24.76
CA MET A 146 6.25 -2.93 23.57
C MET A 146 4.97 -3.19 22.79
N HIS A 147 4.55 -2.18 22.04
CA HIS A 147 3.57 -2.31 20.97
C HIS A 147 4.35 -2.18 19.66
N PHE A 148 4.42 -3.26 18.88
CA PHE A 148 5.33 -3.32 17.74
C PHE A 148 5.17 -2.12 16.80
N GLY A 149 6.29 -1.43 16.56
CA GLY A 149 6.36 -0.24 15.73
C GLY A 149 5.90 1.08 16.39
N PHE A 150 5.21 1.03 17.54
CA PHE A 150 4.60 2.19 18.17
C PHE A 150 5.40 2.69 19.39
N GLU A 151 5.61 1.85 20.40
CA GLU A 151 6.32 2.24 21.61
C GLU A 151 7.11 1.08 22.24
N VAL A 152 8.17 1.42 22.97
CA VAL A 152 8.98 0.51 23.79
C VAL A 152 9.02 1.06 25.22
N LEU A 153 8.63 0.20 26.16
CA LEU A 153 8.49 0.49 27.58
C LEU A 153 9.43 -0.40 28.39
N LEU A 154 10.15 0.19 29.34
CA LEU A 154 10.87 -0.53 30.37
C LEU A 154 10.06 -0.47 31.67
N LEU A 155 9.81 -1.64 32.22
CA LEU A 155 9.02 -1.86 33.43
C LEU A 155 9.94 -2.26 34.59
N PRO A 156 9.58 -1.88 35.84
CA PRO A 156 10.37 -2.22 37.02
C PRO A 156 10.41 -3.73 37.25
N ALA A 157 11.43 -4.19 37.96
CA ALA A 157 11.59 -5.61 38.24
C ALA A 157 10.42 -6.16 39.10
N LEU A 158 9.86 -7.30 38.68
CA LEU A 158 8.78 -7.98 39.39
C LEU A 158 9.32 -8.67 40.65
N GLY A 159 9.50 -7.93 41.74
CA GLY A 159 9.81 -8.52 43.05
C GLY A 159 10.89 -7.80 43.86
N ASN A 160 10.44 -6.89 44.73
CA ASN A 160 10.93 -6.66 46.10
C ASN A 160 10.14 -5.51 46.78
N ALA A 161 8.83 -5.46 46.55
CA ALA A 161 7.95 -4.52 47.26
C ALA A 161 7.59 -5.13 48.63
N GLY A 162 8.42 -4.85 49.63
CA GLY A 162 7.87 -4.68 50.98
C GLY A 162 6.81 -3.56 50.97
N PRO A 163 5.91 -3.49 51.95
CA PRO A 163 4.71 -2.63 51.94
C PRO A 163 4.97 -1.11 52.06
N SER A 164 6.15 -0.62 51.68
CA SER A 164 6.47 0.80 51.62
C SER A 164 6.84 1.18 50.18
N MET A 165 5.84 1.20 49.31
CA MET A 165 5.95 1.81 47.99
C MET A 165 5.02 3.02 47.95
N THR A 166 5.61 4.20 48.10
CA THR A 166 5.06 5.42 47.49
C THR A 166 5.06 5.22 45.98
N ALA A 167 3.94 4.71 45.47
CA ALA A 167 3.64 4.57 44.05
C ALA A 167 3.86 5.89 43.30
N SER A 168 4.61 5.88 42.17
CA SER A 168 4.45 6.79 41.01
C SER A 168 5.61 6.73 39.97
N ARG A 169 6.74 6.09 40.26
CA ARG A 169 7.93 6.02 39.38
C ARG A 169 8.32 4.54 39.27
N ASP A 170 8.42 3.85 38.14
CA ASP A 170 9.13 4.17 36.90
C ASP A 170 8.67 3.23 35.76
N VAL A 171 7.59 3.57 35.05
CA VAL A 171 7.46 3.06 33.66
C VAL A 171 8.27 4.02 32.81
N ILE A 172 9.45 3.57 32.36
CA ILE A 172 10.31 4.38 31.51
C ILE A 172 9.86 4.14 30.08
N GLN A 173 9.32 5.19 29.45
CA GLN A 173 9.07 5.22 28.02
C GLN A 173 10.41 5.36 27.28
N ALA A 174 11.09 4.22 27.08
CA ALA A 174 12.37 4.15 26.39
C ALA A 174 12.26 4.62 24.93
N GLY A 175 11.06 4.51 24.33
CA GLY A 175 10.76 5.13 23.05
C GLY A 175 9.25 5.25 22.79
N THR A 176 8.80 6.43 22.35
CA THR A 176 7.40 6.73 22.01
C THR A 176 7.24 7.25 20.59
N PHE A 177 8.34 7.68 19.96
CA PHE A 177 8.34 8.21 18.61
C PHE A 177 9.23 7.36 17.73
N LEU A 178 8.62 6.66 16.76
CA LEU A 178 9.35 5.90 15.76
C LEU A 178 10.11 6.87 14.83
N ALA A 179 11.42 6.95 15.02
CA ALA A 179 12.32 7.78 14.24
C ALA A 179 12.65 7.15 12.87
N SER A 180 12.78 5.82 12.80
CA SER A 180 13.01 5.13 11.52
C SER A 180 12.68 3.64 11.59
N PHE A 181 12.18 3.08 10.48
CA PHE A 181 12.08 1.64 10.26
C PHE A 181 12.72 1.28 8.91
N LYS A 182 13.78 0.46 8.93
CA LYS A 182 14.60 0.17 7.74
C LYS A 182 15.05 -1.27 7.71
N ALA A 183 15.25 -1.82 6.52
CA ALA A 183 15.99 -3.06 6.33
C ALA A 183 17.49 -2.81 6.60
N VAL A 184 18.14 -3.76 7.26
CA VAL A 184 19.56 -3.74 7.62
C VAL A 184 20.20 -5.01 7.10
N GLY A 185 21.05 -4.89 6.09
CA GLY A 185 21.72 -6.01 5.44
C GLY A 185 22.21 -5.62 4.05
N LYS A 186 23.34 -6.17 3.61
CA LYS A 186 23.81 -5.96 2.23
C LYS A 186 22.90 -6.72 1.28
N VAL A 187 22.19 -5.98 0.43
CA VAL A 187 21.62 -6.48 -0.83
C VAL A 187 22.81 -6.81 -1.75
N GLY A 188 23.34 -8.02 -1.63
CA GLY A 188 24.54 -8.44 -2.37
C GLY A 188 24.96 -9.86 -2.05
N GLY A 189 24.22 -10.84 -2.59
CA GLY A 189 24.64 -12.24 -2.71
C GLY A 189 24.13 -13.21 -1.64
N GLU A 190 23.70 -12.72 -0.47
CA GLU A 190 23.04 -13.58 0.54
C GLU A 190 21.62 -13.95 0.08
N PRO A 191 21.16 -15.19 0.31
CA PRO A 191 19.80 -15.60 0.02
C PRO A 191 18.80 -14.65 0.70
N LEU A 192 17.65 -14.39 0.05
CA LEU A 192 16.51 -13.59 0.54
C LEU A 192 15.95 -14.01 1.92
N GLY A 193 16.56 -14.96 2.62
CA GLY A 193 16.09 -15.52 3.90
C GLY A 193 16.60 -14.83 5.17
N THR A 194 17.63 -13.98 5.11
CA THR A 194 18.25 -13.36 6.30
C THR A 194 18.03 -11.85 6.36
N HIS A 195 16.80 -11.41 6.06
CA HIS A 195 16.45 -10.01 6.24
C HIS A 195 16.43 -9.67 7.74
N MET A 196 17.29 -8.75 8.14
CA MET A 196 17.21 -8.09 9.43
C MET A 196 16.59 -6.71 9.22
N TYR A 197 15.71 -6.29 10.11
CA TYR A 197 15.12 -4.96 10.10
C TYR A 197 15.44 -4.23 11.39
N THR A 198 15.39 -2.91 11.36
CA THR A 198 15.67 -2.09 12.53
C THR A 198 14.67 -0.97 12.67
N GLN A 199 14.00 -0.92 13.82
CA GLN A 199 13.20 0.21 14.26
C GLN A 199 14.01 1.03 15.27
N ARG A 200 14.05 2.34 15.09
CA ARG A 200 14.67 3.26 16.05
C ARG A 200 13.58 4.15 16.61
N PHE A 201 13.57 4.26 17.93
CA PHE A 201 12.65 5.09 18.68
C PHE A 201 13.42 6.16 19.44
N THR A 202 12.79 7.31 19.58
CA THR A 202 13.19 8.37 20.50
C THR A 202 12.10 8.54 21.56
N GLY A 203 12.50 8.83 22.78
CA GLY A 203 11.63 8.98 23.94
C GLY A 203 11.93 10.24 24.74
N ALA A 204 11.62 10.19 26.04
CA ALA A 204 11.80 11.31 26.98
C ALA A 204 13.28 11.66 27.22
N GLU A 205 13.56 12.66 28.05
CA GLU A 205 14.93 13.00 28.44
C GLU A 205 15.57 11.89 29.28
N CYS A 206 16.82 11.54 28.94
CA CYS A 206 17.67 10.69 29.75
C CYS A 206 18.51 11.55 30.69
N ARG A 207 18.38 11.31 32.01
CA ARG A 207 19.10 12.06 33.05
C ARG A 207 19.78 11.12 34.03
N GLN A 208 20.97 11.51 34.48
CA GLN A 208 21.66 10.90 35.61
C GLN A 208 21.80 11.93 36.73
N GLY A 209 20.94 11.83 37.74
CA GLY A 209 20.74 12.90 38.72
C GLY A 209 20.20 14.16 38.06
N SER A 210 20.88 15.30 38.22
CA SER A 210 20.52 16.56 37.56
C SER A 210 21.08 16.71 36.15
N LYS A 211 22.05 15.86 35.75
CA LYS A 211 22.74 15.96 34.47
C LYS A 211 21.89 15.37 33.35
N LEU A 212 21.59 16.17 32.31
CA LEU A 212 20.99 15.69 31.07
C LEU A 212 22.06 14.95 30.25
N LEU A 213 21.81 13.67 29.98
CA LEU A 213 22.69 12.82 29.17
C LEU A 213 22.27 12.80 27.70
N GLY A 214 20.99 13.07 27.40
CA GLY A 214 20.44 13.09 26.05
C GLY A 214 18.95 12.75 26.03
N GLY A 215 18.47 12.20 24.93
CA GLY A 215 17.15 11.55 24.84
C GLY A 215 17.27 10.06 25.13
N LEU A 216 16.24 9.49 25.76
CA LEU A 216 16.02 8.06 25.80
C LEU A 216 15.77 7.57 24.38
N GLY A 217 16.36 6.45 24.03
CA GLY A 217 16.18 5.80 22.75
C GLY A 217 15.96 4.31 22.91
N ALA A 218 15.25 3.74 21.94
CA ALA A 218 15.20 2.30 21.78
C ALA A 218 15.59 1.92 20.35
N THR A 219 16.27 0.79 20.20
CA THR A 219 16.53 0.17 18.90
C THR A 219 16.00 -1.26 18.95
N VAL A 220 15.08 -1.57 18.05
CA VAL A 220 14.51 -2.90 17.93
C VAL A 220 15.06 -3.54 16.67
N PHE A 221 15.82 -4.61 16.83
CA PHE A 221 16.27 -5.48 15.74
C PHE A 221 15.24 -6.58 15.52
N VAL A 222 14.82 -6.77 14.29
CA VAL A 222 13.81 -7.74 13.90
C VAL A 222 14.45 -8.75 12.95
N HIS A 223 14.45 -10.01 13.36
CA HIS A 223 15.07 -11.13 12.65
C HIS A 223 13.98 -12.06 12.10
N CYS A 224 14.18 -12.55 10.88
CA CYS A 224 13.35 -13.63 10.34
C CYS A 224 13.84 -14.98 10.85
N GLY A 225 12.93 -15.81 11.36
CA GLY A 225 13.19 -17.15 11.88
C GLY A 225 13.07 -17.25 13.40
N SER A 226 13.86 -18.13 14.00
CA SER A 226 13.90 -18.36 15.44
C SER A 226 15.01 -17.54 16.11
N CYS A 227 14.85 -17.25 17.41
CA CYS A 227 15.94 -16.72 18.22
C CYS A 227 17.16 -17.67 18.19
N GLU A 228 18.35 -17.14 17.94
CA GLU A 228 19.56 -17.95 17.97
C GLU A 228 19.86 -18.47 19.39
N PRO A 229 20.10 -19.79 19.58
CA PRO A 229 20.35 -20.38 20.90
C PRO A 229 21.59 -19.83 21.60
N SER A 230 22.57 -19.35 20.84
CA SER A 230 23.86 -18.84 21.32
C SER A 230 23.76 -17.48 22.03
N SER A 231 22.63 -16.77 21.90
CA SER A 231 22.46 -15.41 22.41
C SER A 231 22.20 -15.31 23.93
N GLY A 232 22.39 -16.40 24.69
CA GLY A 232 21.96 -16.46 26.09
C GLY A 232 20.43 -16.26 26.21
N ALA A 233 19.71 -16.63 25.15
CA ALA A 233 18.31 -16.30 24.92
C ALA A 233 17.48 -16.63 26.15
N TRP A 234 16.75 -15.62 26.62
CA TRP A 234 15.79 -15.80 27.69
C TRP A 234 14.74 -16.82 27.26
N ARG A 235 14.05 -17.45 28.21
CA ARG A 235 12.93 -18.33 27.85
C ARG A 235 11.94 -17.49 27.04
N PRO A 236 11.74 -17.81 25.75
CA PRO A 236 10.98 -16.94 24.87
C PRO A 236 9.54 -16.88 25.34
N PHE A 237 9.04 -15.67 25.60
CA PHE A 237 7.61 -15.44 25.68
C PHE A 237 7.10 -15.26 24.25
N SER A 238 6.54 -16.34 23.70
CA SER A 238 5.89 -16.30 22.39
C SER A 238 4.61 -15.47 22.50
N SER A 239 4.43 -14.48 21.63
CA SER A 239 3.13 -13.86 21.43
C SER A 239 2.27 -14.69 20.47
N GLN A 240 0.97 -14.40 20.41
CA GLN A 240 0.03 -15.10 19.53
C GLN A 240 0.30 -14.91 18.03
N ALA A 241 1.14 -13.93 17.64
CA ALA A 241 1.37 -13.55 16.25
C ALA A 241 2.72 -14.04 15.68
N GLY A 242 3.35 -15.04 16.30
CA GLY A 242 4.64 -15.57 15.83
C GLY A 242 5.84 -14.65 16.10
N PHE A 243 5.69 -13.69 17.02
CA PHE A 243 6.78 -12.87 17.53
C PHE A 243 7.37 -13.47 18.79
N THR A 244 8.68 -13.25 18.96
CA THR A 244 9.40 -13.62 20.16
C THR A 244 10.48 -12.59 20.45
N ILE A 245 10.46 -11.98 21.64
CA ILE A 245 11.61 -11.19 22.10
C ILE A 245 12.72 -12.17 22.51
N CYS A 246 13.87 -12.08 21.84
CA CYS A 246 15.00 -12.98 22.06
C CYS A 246 15.86 -12.53 23.25
N ASN A 247 16.14 -11.23 23.32
CA ASN A 247 16.83 -10.58 24.42
C ASN A 247 16.58 -9.06 24.37
N PHE A 248 16.91 -8.37 25.45
CA PHE A 248 17.11 -6.93 25.42
C PHE A 248 18.29 -6.53 26.29
N THR A 249 18.90 -5.39 25.98
CA THR A 249 19.94 -4.76 26.79
C THR A 249 19.56 -3.32 27.07
N GLU A 250 19.94 -2.84 28.25
CA GLU A 250 19.75 -1.47 28.68
C GLU A 250 21.14 -0.87 28.95
N ALA A 251 21.47 0.22 28.27
CA ALA A 251 22.73 0.93 28.43
C ALA A 251 22.45 2.42 28.60
N GLU A 252 22.53 2.92 29.84
CA GLU A 252 22.25 4.31 30.28
C GLU A 252 20.99 4.95 29.67
N CYS A 253 21.07 5.42 28.42
CA CYS A 253 19.99 6.11 27.70
C CYS A 253 19.43 5.33 26.51
N GLN A 254 19.96 4.15 26.22
CA GLN A 254 19.62 3.36 25.04
C GLN A 254 19.17 1.96 25.43
N THR A 255 18.00 1.57 24.97
CA THR A 255 17.50 0.20 25.04
C THR A 255 17.71 -0.48 23.69
N THR A 256 18.20 -1.70 23.69
CA THR A 256 18.25 -2.54 22.48
C THR A 256 17.37 -3.75 22.70
N VAL A 257 16.46 -4.03 21.79
CA VAL A 257 15.57 -5.21 21.84
C VAL A 257 15.81 -6.03 20.58
N HIS A 258 16.00 -7.34 20.71
CA HIS A 258 16.03 -8.24 19.57
C HIS A 258 14.77 -9.08 19.55
N ILE A 259 14.15 -9.15 18.39
CA ILE A 259 12.88 -9.84 18.15
C ILE A 259 13.09 -10.81 16.99
N ALA A 260 12.53 -12.00 17.12
CA ALA A 260 12.39 -12.97 16.04
C ALA A 260 10.93 -13.06 15.58
N LEU A 261 10.75 -13.15 14.26
CA LEU A 261 9.50 -13.39 13.56
C LEU A 261 9.55 -14.80 12.97
N ALA A 262 8.59 -15.66 13.31
CA ALA A 262 8.52 -17.02 12.78
C ALA A 262 8.59 -17.07 11.24
N SER A 263 7.94 -16.11 10.57
CA SER A 263 8.09 -15.82 9.15
C SER A 263 8.04 -14.32 8.94
N CYS A 264 8.97 -13.78 8.16
CA CYS A 264 8.88 -12.39 7.74
C CYS A 264 7.83 -12.21 6.63
N PRO A 265 7.21 -11.01 6.54
CA PRO A 265 6.37 -10.69 5.41
C PRO A 265 7.18 -10.76 4.11
N ALA A 266 6.60 -11.35 3.07
CA ALA A 266 7.25 -11.43 1.77
C ALA A 266 7.41 -10.02 1.18
N PRO A 267 8.60 -9.66 0.66
CA PRO A 267 8.76 -8.44 -0.12
C PRO A 267 7.78 -8.43 -1.30
N ARG A 268 7.05 -7.33 -1.45
CA ARG A 268 6.12 -7.11 -2.56
C ARG A 268 6.70 -6.05 -3.50
N PRO A 269 6.63 -6.25 -4.82
CA PRO A 269 7.00 -5.20 -5.77
C PRO A 269 6.21 -3.92 -5.49
N ARG A 270 6.91 -2.80 -5.41
CA ARG A 270 6.28 -1.50 -5.13
C ARG A 270 5.77 -0.87 -6.42
N TYR A 271 4.47 -0.99 -6.68
CA TYR A 271 3.83 -0.37 -7.85
C TYR A 271 3.35 1.05 -7.56
N ARG A 272 3.33 1.90 -8.60
CA ARG A 272 2.79 3.25 -8.48
C ARG A 272 1.27 3.20 -8.47
N MET A 273 0.70 3.19 -7.27
CA MET A 273 -0.73 3.38 -7.07
C MET A 273 -1.19 4.69 -7.74
N GLY A 274 -2.34 4.64 -8.36
CA GLY A 274 -2.97 5.69 -9.14
C GLY A 274 -2.45 5.80 -10.57
N LEU A 275 -1.53 4.95 -11.05
CA LEU A 275 -1.08 5.00 -12.45
C LEU A 275 -1.91 4.07 -13.33
N ASP A 276 -2.82 4.63 -14.12
CA ASP A 276 -3.54 3.89 -15.15
C ASP A 276 -2.84 4.02 -16.50
N VAL A 277 -2.84 2.92 -17.26
CA VAL A 277 -2.33 2.87 -18.63
C VAL A 277 -3.35 2.13 -19.50
N GLY A 278 -3.70 2.71 -20.65
CA GLY A 278 -4.59 2.08 -21.62
C GLY A 278 -4.28 2.41 -23.07
N THR A 279 -4.89 1.71 -24.01
CA THR A 279 -4.72 1.97 -25.46
C THR A 279 -5.72 2.98 -26.03
N MET A 280 -6.66 3.45 -25.21
CA MET A 280 -7.65 4.46 -25.58
C MET A 280 -7.78 5.53 -24.49
N PRO A 281 -8.24 6.75 -24.82
CA PRO A 281 -8.52 7.76 -23.81
C PRO A 281 -9.48 7.22 -22.74
N GLY A 282 -9.11 7.36 -21.46
CA GLY A 282 -9.91 6.82 -20.33
C GLY A 282 -9.79 5.32 -20.11
N GLY A 283 -9.05 4.59 -20.95
CA GLY A 283 -8.80 3.16 -20.79
C GLY A 283 -7.75 2.86 -19.70
N ALA A 284 -7.92 1.72 -19.03
CA ALA A 284 -6.95 1.12 -18.10
C ALA A 284 -6.80 -0.38 -18.41
N ASP A 285 -6.85 -0.71 -19.70
CA ASP A 285 -6.78 -2.07 -20.21
C ASP A 285 -5.36 -2.64 -20.02
N VAL A 286 -4.31 -1.83 -20.17
CA VAL A 286 -2.89 -2.24 -20.09
C VAL A 286 -2.41 -2.40 -18.65
N ALA A 287 -2.57 -1.36 -17.85
CA ALA A 287 -2.30 -1.38 -16.42
C ALA A 287 -3.39 -0.59 -15.71
N HIS A 288 -3.80 -1.10 -14.55
CA HIS A 288 -4.75 -0.41 -13.70
C HIS A 288 -4.16 -0.25 -12.31
N ASP A 289 -4.13 0.98 -11.82
CA ASP A 289 -3.60 1.29 -10.50
C ASP A 289 -2.13 0.83 -10.31
N GLY A 290 -1.34 0.96 -11.38
CA GLY A 290 0.05 0.51 -11.43
C GLY A 290 0.24 -1.00 -11.58
N ILE A 291 -0.82 -1.79 -11.64
CA ILE A 291 -0.76 -3.25 -11.79
C ILE A 291 -1.05 -3.64 -13.23
N ALA A 292 -0.09 -4.31 -13.88
CA ALA A 292 -0.28 -4.86 -15.22
C ALA A 292 -1.37 -5.93 -15.22
N ARG A 293 -2.29 -5.89 -16.19
CA ARG A 293 -3.38 -6.86 -16.26
C ARG A 293 -2.91 -8.20 -16.86
N PRO A 294 -3.55 -9.35 -16.51
CA PRO A 294 -3.12 -10.69 -16.95
C PRO A 294 -3.03 -10.87 -18.47
N ALA A 295 -3.75 -10.03 -19.21
CA ALA A 295 -3.74 -9.90 -20.67
C ALA A 295 -2.44 -9.31 -21.25
N TYR A 296 -1.51 -8.85 -20.42
CA TYR A 296 -0.33 -8.09 -20.83
C TYR A 296 0.99 -8.62 -20.25
N ALA A 297 0.94 -9.59 -19.33
CA ALA A 297 2.13 -10.17 -18.74
C ALA A 297 2.89 -11.04 -19.77
N SER A 298 4.20 -11.24 -19.58
CA SER A 298 5.14 -12.02 -20.42
C SER A 298 4.59 -13.32 -21.05
N ALA A 299 3.58 -13.93 -20.43
CA ALA A 299 2.79 -15.03 -20.95
C ALA A 299 2.11 -14.78 -22.32
N CYS A 300 1.89 -13.53 -22.75
CA CYS A 300 1.37 -13.25 -24.11
C CYS A 300 2.37 -13.62 -25.22
N ALA A 301 3.68 -13.60 -24.92
CA ALA A 301 4.70 -14.04 -25.88
C ALA A 301 4.90 -15.57 -25.86
N GLU A 302 4.60 -16.23 -24.73
CA GLU A 302 4.90 -17.65 -24.50
C GLU A 302 3.68 -18.59 -24.64
N ARG A 303 2.45 -18.08 -24.56
CA ARG A 303 1.23 -18.90 -24.68
C ARG A 303 0.65 -18.83 -26.09
N GLN A 304 0.32 -20.00 -26.64
CA GLN A 304 -0.39 -20.14 -27.92
C GLN A 304 -1.84 -19.60 -27.89
N ASP A 305 -2.41 -19.37 -26.70
CA ASP A 305 -3.77 -18.85 -26.54
C ASP A 305 -3.77 -17.31 -26.44
N MET A 306 -3.86 -16.65 -27.60
CA MET A 306 -3.89 -15.18 -27.72
C MET A 306 -5.23 -14.54 -27.33
N SER A 307 -6.28 -15.32 -27.03
CA SER A 307 -7.63 -14.80 -26.75
C SER A 307 -7.71 -13.89 -25.52
N ARG A 308 -6.67 -13.95 -24.67
CA ARG A 308 -6.58 -13.15 -23.45
C ARG A 308 -5.75 -11.90 -23.59
N CYS A 309 -5.05 -11.67 -24.71
CA CYS A 309 -4.19 -10.51 -24.88
C CYS A 309 -4.97 -9.34 -25.49
N THR A 310 -4.70 -8.11 -25.04
CA THR A 310 -5.29 -6.95 -25.73
C THR A 310 -4.67 -6.82 -27.09
N THR A 311 -5.54 -6.85 -28.08
CA THR A 311 -5.18 -6.80 -29.49
C THR A 311 -5.42 -5.40 -30.02
N VAL A 312 -4.35 -4.77 -30.48
CA VAL A 312 -4.40 -3.50 -31.23
C VAL A 312 -4.33 -3.83 -32.70
N ARG A 313 -5.37 -3.46 -33.45
CA ARG A 313 -5.42 -3.64 -34.91
C ARG A 313 -4.88 -2.39 -35.60
N ILE A 314 -3.98 -2.59 -36.55
CA ILE A 314 -3.37 -1.56 -37.38
C ILE A 314 -3.71 -1.83 -38.85
N PRO A 315 -4.27 -0.87 -39.60
CA PRO A 315 -4.60 -1.06 -41.02
C PRO A 315 -3.37 -1.36 -41.89
N SER A 316 -3.54 -2.15 -42.97
CA SER A 316 -2.49 -2.65 -43.87
C SER A 316 -1.61 -1.59 -44.55
N ALA A 317 -2.14 -0.38 -44.67
CA ALA A 317 -1.66 0.61 -45.61
C ALA A 317 -1.32 1.92 -44.87
N GLY A 318 -0.23 1.92 -44.11
CA GLY A 318 0.33 3.15 -43.53
C GLY A 318 1.11 2.96 -42.24
N ALA A 319 1.83 4.01 -41.84
CA ALA A 319 2.29 4.16 -40.47
C ALA A 319 1.07 4.45 -39.58
N ALA A 320 0.88 3.65 -38.54
CA ALA A 320 -0.14 3.90 -37.53
C ALA A 320 0.51 4.23 -36.19
N ASN A 321 -0.07 5.21 -35.52
CA ASN A 321 0.35 5.65 -34.21
C ASN A 321 -0.42 4.86 -33.16
N LEU A 322 0.24 3.91 -32.50
CA LEU A 322 -0.29 3.36 -31.26
C LEU A 322 -0.13 4.42 -30.17
N THR A 323 -1.22 4.80 -29.53
CA THR A 323 -1.16 5.76 -28.42
C THR A 323 -1.46 5.05 -27.11
N LEU A 324 -0.46 5.01 -26.23
CA LEU A 324 -0.68 4.64 -24.83
C LEU A 324 -1.12 5.88 -24.07
N TRP A 325 -2.27 5.81 -23.43
CA TRP A 325 -2.79 6.84 -22.57
C TRP A 325 -2.38 6.52 -21.14
N LEU A 326 -1.59 7.40 -20.55
CA LEU A 326 -1.15 7.31 -19.17
C LEU A 326 -1.90 8.33 -18.33
N ARG A 327 -2.39 7.91 -17.18
CA ARG A 327 -3.08 8.78 -16.24
C ARG A 327 -2.56 8.54 -14.83
N VAL A 328 -2.31 9.62 -14.11
CA VAL A 328 -2.04 9.58 -12.67
C VAL A 328 -3.30 10.07 -11.97
N LEU A 329 -3.88 9.24 -11.11
CA LEU A 329 -5.07 9.54 -10.31
C LEU A 329 -4.73 10.37 -9.07
N SER A 330 -3.49 10.26 -8.57
CA SER A 330 -3.03 11.00 -7.40
C SER A 330 -1.52 11.30 -7.43
N GLY A 331 -1.13 12.52 -7.07
CA GLY A 331 0.27 12.96 -6.98
C GLY A 331 0.95 13.16 -8.34
N SER A 332 2.23 12.82 -8.44
CA SER A 332 3.00 12.92 -9.68
C SER A 332 3.74 11.62 -9.99
N ALA A 333 4.12 11.40 -11.25
CA ALA A 333 4.93 10.28 -11.66
C ALA A 333 5.85 10.69 -12.82
N SER A 334 7.11 10.28 -12.74
CA SER A 334 8.04 10.35 -13.87
C SER A 334 8.04 8.99 -14.55
N VAL A 335 7.60 8.95 -15.81
CA VAL A 335 7.50 7.74 -16.63
C VAL A 335 8.56 7.81 -17.72
N GLU A 336 9.39 6.78 -17.83
CA GLU A 336 10.40 6.66 -18.88
C GLU A 336 10.24 5.31 -19.58
N ILE A 337 10.26 5.30 -20.91
CA ILE A 337 10.27 4.05 -21.66
C ILE A 337 11.72 3.62 -21.83
N GLU A 338 12.08 2.51 -21.19
CA GLU A 338 13.47 2.02 -21.21
C GLU A 338 13.75 1.15 -22.43
N THR A 339 12.80 0.31 -22.83
CA THR A 339 12.98 -0.62 -23.95
C THR A 339 11.64 -0.96 -24.57
N ILE A 340 11.62 -1.06 -25.90
CA ILE A 340 10.54 -1.69 -26.65
C ILE A 340 11.13 -2.90 -27.38
N ARG A 341 10.57 -4.08 -27.15
CA ARG A 341 10.94 -5.30 -27.89
C ARG A 341 9.76 -5.72 -28.75
N VAL A 342 10.06 -6.12 -29.98
CA VAL A 342 9.06 -6.77 -30.82
C VAL A 342 9.54 -8.15 -31.20
N ALA A 343 8.73 -9.15 -30.88
CA ALA A 343 8.94 -10.52 -31.31
C ALA A 343 7.96 -10.84 -32.45
N ALA A 344 8.50 -11.26 -33.59
CA ALA A 344 7.69 -11.88 -34.63
C ALA A 344 7.23 -13.25 -34.12
N HIS A 345 5.93 -13.53 -34.18
CA HIS A 345 5.45 -14.89 -33.93
C HIS A 345 5.75 -15.76 -35.15
N ALA A 346 6.73 -16.65 -35.00
CA ALA A 346 7.00 -17.69 -35.98
C ALA A 346 6.00 -18.84 -35.82
N THR A 347 4.76 -18.64 -36.27
CA THR A 347 3.92 -19.66 -36.93
C THR A 347 2.55 -19.07 -37.28
N PRO A 348 2.10 -19.18 -38.54
CA PRO A 348 0.73 -18.84 -38.91
C PRO A 348 -0.27 -19.78 -38.22
N PRO A 349 -1.52 -19.34 -37.98
CA PRO A 349 -2.59 -20.22 -37.57
C PRO A 349 -2.76 -21.35 -38.59
N LYS A 350 -2.90 -22.58 -38.08
CA LYS A 350 -2.98 -23.84 -38.83
C LYS A 350 -4.07 -23.83 -39.91
N ASP A 351 -5.07 -22.97 -39.76
CA ASP A 351 -6.23 -22.84 -40.65
C ASP A 351 -5.92 -22.21 -42.01
N VAL A 352 -4.68 -21.76 -42.25
CA VAL A 352 -4.20 -21.29 -43.57
C VAL A 352 -3.37 -22.34 -44.31
N LEU A 353 -2.92 -23.41 -43.64
CA LEU A 353 -2.07 -24.44 -44.27
C LEU A 353 -2.84 -25.53 -45.04
N ASP A 354 -4.16 -25.64 -44.89
CA ASP A 354 -4.94 -26.65 -45.61
C ASP A 354 -5.30 -26.26 -47.06
N SER A 355 -4.77 -25.14 -47.57
CA SER A 355 -5.05 -24.66 -48.94
C SER A 355 -3.81 -24.31 -49.78
N ALA A 356 -2.60 -24.51 -49.26
CA ALA A 356 -1.37 -24.31 -50.02
C ALA A 356 -0.56 -25.61 -50.06
N GLY A 357 -0.53 -26.25 -51.23
CA GLY A 357 0.26 -27.43 -51.48
C GLY A 357 1.75 -27.23 -51.20
N GLU A 358 2.39 -28.31 -50.75
CA GLU A 358 3.81 -28.38 -50.42
C GLU A 358 4.70 -27.80 -51.52
N SER A 359 5.27 -26.63 -51.25
CA SER A 359 6.54 -26.22 -51.85
C SER A 359 7.30 -25.38 -50.84
N ALA A 360 8.36 -26.00 -50.32
CA ALA A 360 9.34 -25.37 -49.46
C ALA A 360 10.01 -24.20 -50.18
N LEU A 361 9.94 -23.01 -49.59
CA LEU A 361 10.79 -21.86 -49.90
C LEU A 361 11.21 -21.15 -48.60
N PRO A 362 12.35 -20.45 -48.61
CA PRO A 362 13.22 -20.30 -47.45
C PRO A 362 12.71 -19.24 -46.47
N VAL A 363 13.03 -19.47 -45.19
CA VAL A 363 12.99 -18.47 -44.12
C VAL A 363 14.01 -17.37 -44.47
N MET A 364 13.58 -16.33 -45.19
CA MET A 364 14.28 -15.04 -45.23
C MET A 364 13.55 -14.10 -44.28
N GLY A 365 14.28 -13.61 -43.27
CA GLY A 365 13.75 -12.72 -42.25
C GLY A 365 13.45 -11.34 -42.82
N ASN A 366 12.22 -10.87 -42.60
CA ASN A 366 11.82 -9.51 -42.90
C ASN A 366 11.67 -8.72 -41.59
N ALA A 367 12.45 -7.66 -41.51
CA ALA A 367 12.63 -6.83 -40.34
C ALA A 367 11.40 -5.93 -40.12
N LEU A 368 10.72 -6.14 -38.99
CA LEU A 368 9.88 -5.09 -38.41
C LEU A 368 10.81 -3.97 -37.91
N HIS A 369 10.81 -2.83 -38.60
CA HIS A 369 11.45 -1.62 -38.09
C HIS A 369 10.50 -0.90 -37.15
N VAL A 370 10.60 -1.17 -35.84
CA VAL A 370 10.18 -0.17 -34.85
C VAL A 370 11.24 0.91 -34.85
N ALA A 371 11.06 1.90 -35.72
CA ALA A 371 11.81 3.14 -35.63
C ALA A 371 11.29 3.91 -34.40
N LEU A 372 11.81 3.56 -33.22
CA LEU A 372 12.07 4.59 -32.23
C LEU A 372 13.10 5.49 -32.93
N LEU A 373 12.67 6.62 -33.51
CA LEU A 373 13.59 7.68 -33.92
C LEU A 373 14.68 7.76 -32.85
N PRO A 374 15.98 7.66 -33.19
CA PRO A 374 17.07 7.55 -32.22
C PRO A 374 17.06 8.81 -31.36
N ALA A 375 16.33 8.73 -30.25
CA ALA A 375 16.05 9.84 -29.38
C ALA A 375 16.31 9.31 -27.99
N ALA A 376 17.09 10.09 -27.24
CA ALA A 376 17.32 9.90 -25.83
C ALA A 376 16.04 9.45 -25.09
N PRO A 377 16.17 8.70 -23.98
CA PRO A 377 15.03 8.27 -23.17
C PRO A 377 14.03 9.43 -22.99
N ARG A 378 12.82 9.23 -23.51
CA ARG A 378 11.75 10.22 -23.39
C ARG A 378 11.16 10.10 -21.98
N SER A 379 11.60 10.97 -21.08
CA SER A 379 10.99 11.14 -19.77
C SER A 379 9.72 11.95 -19.91
N LEU A 380 8.61 11.41 -19.44
CA LEU A 380 7.31 12.07 -19.35
C LEU A 380 7.01 12.35 -17.87
N GLN A 381 6.88 13.63 -17.51
CA GLN A 381 6.38 14.02 -16.20
C GLN A 381 4.86 14.08 -16.23
N LEU A 382 4.24 13.24 -15.41
CA LEU A 382 2.80 13.17 -15.20
C LEU A 382 2.45 13.80 -13.87
N SER A 383 1.40 14.61 -13.83
CA SER A 383 0.83 15.17 -12.60
C SER A 383 -0.66 14.96 -12.61
N GLY A 384 -1.18 14.37 -11.55
CA GLY A 384 -2.58 14.08 -11.35
C GLY A 384 -3.02 14.55 -9.97
N ALA A 385 -3.64 15.71 -9.93
CA ALA A 385 -4.48 16.10 -8.81
C ALA A 385 -5.69 16.80 -9.44
N VAL A 386 -6.89 16.25 -9.24
CA VAL A 386 -8.08 17.09 -9.38
C VAL A 386 -8.00 18.07 -8.21
N PRO A 387 -7.95 19.40 -8.45
CA PRO A 387 -7.94 20.36 -7.36
C PRO A 387 -9.15 20.07 -6.47
N ILE A 388 -8.91 19.79 -5.19
CA ILE A 388 -9.99 19.53 -4.23
C ILE A 388 -11.00 20.69 -4.27
N ASP A 389 -10.53 21.92 -4.50
CA ASP A 389 -11.35 23.13 -4.67
C ASP A 389 -12.50 23.01 -5.69
N LEU A 390 -12.37 22.23 -6.78
CA LEU A 390 -13.51 22.03 -7.70
C LEU A 390 -14.59 21.12 -7.12
N ALA A 391 -14.20 20.12 -6.32
CA ALA A 391 -15.14 19.23 -5.63
C ALA A 391 -15.77 19.94 -4.40
N THR A 392 -15.01 20.77 -3.68
CA THR A 392 -15.52 21.59 -2.57
C THR A 392 -16.43 22.72 -3.06
N ALA A 393 -16.15 23.34 -4.20
CA ALA A 393 -17.03 24.37 -4.79
C ALA A 393 -18.40 23.80 -5.22
N ALA A 394 -18.45 22.55 -5.69
CA ALA A 394 -19.71 21.86 -5.97
C ALA A 394 -20.51 21.53 -4.69
N ALA A 395 -19.83 21.20 -3.59
CA ALA A 395 -20.44 20.91 -2.30
C ALA A 395 -20.88 22.18 -1.52
N ALA A 396 -20.30 23.35 -1.81
CA ALA A 396 -20.57 24.60 -1.09
C ALA A 396 -21.86 25.34 -1.51
N GLY A 397 -22.71 24.73 -2.34
CA GLY A 397 -24.09 25.22 -2.53
C GLY A 397 -24.22 26.53 -3.31
N ALA A 398 -23.36 26.80 -4.29
CA ALA A 398 -23.56 27.90 -5.24
C ALA A 398 -24.77 27.58 -6.14
N PRO A 399 -25.91 28.32 -6.04
CA PRO A 399 -27.16 27.96 -6.72
C PRO A 399 -27.13 28.11 -8.25
N ALA A 400 -26.04 28.63 -8.82
CA ALA A 400 -25.88 28.83 -10.27
C ALA A 400 -25.14 27.69 -11.00
N LEU A 401 -24.62 26.67 -10.30
CA LEU A 401 -23.83 25.58 -10.91
C LEU A 401 -24.59 24.24 -11.06
N ALA A 402 -25.82 24.13 -10.52
CA ALA A 402 -26.61 22.89 -10.57
C ALA A 402 -26.99 22.46 -12.01
N SER A 403 -27.15 23.40 -12.93
CA SER A 403 -27.40 23.11 -14.36
C SER A 403 -26.14 22.78 -15.16
N HIS A 404 -24.96 22.77 -14.52
CA HIS A 404 -23.69 22.31 -15.10
C HIS A 404 -23.13 21.07 -14.38
N ALA A 405 -23.82 20.55 -13.36
CA ALA A 405 -23.39 19.36 -12.62
C ALA A 405 -23.41 18.09 -13.51
N GLU A 406 -24.30 18.00 -14.49
CA GLU A 406 -24.31 16.91 -15.48
C GLU A 406 -23.15 16.98 -16.51
N SER A 407 -22.53 18.16 -16.71
CA SER A 407 -21.31 18.28 -17.52
C SER A 407 -20.03 18.19 -16.70
N LEU A 408 -20.09 18.46 -15.39
CA LEU A 408 -18.98 18.31 -14.45
C LEU A 408 -18.73 16.86 -14.02
N SER A 409 -19.74 15.98 -14.08
CA SER A 409 -19.57 14.54 -13.84
C SER A 409 -18.70 13.85 -14.92
N VAL A 410 -18.52 14.49 -16.08
CA VAL A 410 -17.61 14.04 -17.16
C VAL A 410 -16.15 14.46 -16.90
N ALA A 411 -15.87 15.35 -15.94
CA ALA A 411 -14.54 15.91 -15.69
C ALA A 411 -13.96 15.59 -14.29
N LEU A 412 -14.35 14.47 -13.68
CA LEU A 412 -13.77 14.00 -12.41
C LEU A 412 -12.47 13.21 -12.59
N GLU A 413 -12.11 12.85 -13.82
CA GLU A 413 -10.88 12.11 -14.10
C GLU A 413 -9.76 13.07 -14.55
N PRO A 414 -8.57 13.03 -13.93
CA PRO A 414 -7.46 13.87 -14.35
C PRO A 414 -7.07 13.60 -15.81
N PRO A 415 -6.71 14.63 -16.59
CA PRO A 415 -6.43 14.48 -18.01
C PRO A 415 -5.25 13.51 -18.22
N GLY A 416 -5.47 12.47 -19.02
CA GLY A 416 -4.42 11.55 -19.42
C GLY A 416 -3.39 12.25 -20.32
N ARG A 417 -2.14 11.79 -20.27
CA ARG A 417 -1.10 12.13 -21.26
C ARG A 417 -0.97 10.98 -22.24
N ALA A 418 -0.91 11.33 -23.52
CA ALA A 418 -0.68 10.38 -24.60
C ALA A 418 0.82 10.19 -24.82
N LEU A 419 1.22 8.93 -24.91
CA LEU A 419 2.51 8.49 -25.41
C LEU A 419 2.27 7.81 -26.76
N VAL A 420 2.76 8.43 -27.82
CA VAL A 420 2.57 7.92 -29.18
C VAL A 420 3.79 7.10 -29.61
N LEU A 421 3.53 5.83 -29.92
CA LEU A 421 4.44 4.87 -30.50
C LEU A 421 4.11 4.68 -31.98
N THR A 422 4.94 5.20 -32.87
CA THR A 422 4.73 5.03 -34.31
C THR A 422 5.12 3.61 -34.73
N HIS A 423 4.15 2.87 -35.24
CA HIS A 423 4.32 1.52 -35.77
C HIS A 423 4.14 1.57 -37.28
N THR A 424 5.07 1.00 -38.03
CA THR A 424 4.95 0.89 -39.50
C THR A 424 4.82 -0.57 -39.87
N CYS A 425 3.67 -0.96 -40.40
CA CYS A 425 3.44 -2.30 -40.91
C CYS A 425 4.00 -2.39 -42.34
N THR A 426 4.97 -3.27 -42.56
CA THR A 426 5.47 -3.60 -43.90
C THR A 426 4.75 -4.82 -44.48
N GLU A 427 4.22 -5.70 -43.63
CA GLU A 427 3.55 -6.95 -44.00
C GLU A 427 2.37 -7.23 -43.06
N ARG A 428 1.40 -8.02 -43.54
CA ARG A 428 0.30 -8.55 -42.72
C ARG A 428 0.85 -9.52 -41.68
N GLY A 429 0.36 -9.43 -40.45
CA GLY A 429 0.80 -10.33 -39.39
C GLY A 429 0.46 -9.86 -37.98
N ALA A 430 0.68 -10.75 -37.00
CA ALA A 430 0.55 -10.44 -35.58
C ALA A 430 1.93 -10.45 -34.92
N PHE A 431 2.20 -9.43 -34.10
CA PHE A 431 3.47 -9.25 -33.42
C PHE A 431 3.24 -8.93 -31.95
N GLY A 432 4.05 -9.52 -31.07
CA GLY A 432 4.05 -9.19 -29.66
C GLY A 432 4.96 -7.99 -29.42
N VAL A 433 4.43 -6.92 -28.84
CA VAL A 433 5.20 -5.74 -28.42
C VAL A 433 5.30 -5.75 -26.92
N GLN A 434 6.50 -5.51 -26.39
CA GLN A 434 6.75 -5.33 -24.96
C GLN A 434 7.35 -3.95 -24.71
N ALA A 435 6.86 -3.22 -23.72
CA ALA A 435 7.43 -1.97 -23.25
C ALA A 435 7.74 -2.03 -21.77
N ARG A 436 8.93 -1.57 -21.36
CA ARG A 436 9.28 -1.35 -19.96
C ARG A 436 9.12 0.12 -19.62
N ILE A 437 8.19 0.42 -18.72
CA ILE A 437 7.97 1.76 -18.17
C ILE A 437 8.65 1.85 -16.81
N ARG A 438 9.71 2.64 -16.71
CA ARG A 438 10.34 2.97 -15.45
C ARG A 438 9.53 4.06 -14.74
N VAL A 439 9.19 3.81 -13.48
CA VAL A 439 8.57 4.79 -12.60
C VAL A 439 9.50 5.04 -11.42
N ARG A 440 9.83 6.30 -11.14
CA ARG A 440 10.76 6.65 -10.06
C ARG A 440 10.30 6.07 -8.72
N ASP A 441 11.20 5.41 -7.99
CA ASP A 441 10.97 4.77 -6.69
C ASP A 441 9.94 3.61 -6.67
N HIS A 442 9.58 3.10 -7.85
CA HIS A 442 8.64 1.99 -8.05
C HIS A 442 9.24 0.94 -9.00
N VAL A 443 8.71 -0.29 -8.96
CA VAL A 443 9.12 -1.31 -9.92
C VAL A 443 8.74 -0.87 -11.32
N SER A 444 9.53 -1.30 -12.29
CA SER A 444 9.21 -1.01 -13.68
C SER A 444 7.93 -1.75 -14.06
N LEU A 445 7.04 -1.07 -14.77
CA LEU A 445 5.87 -1.71 -15.36
C LEU A 445 6.30 -2.37 -16.67
N TYR A 446 6.16 -3.69 -16.72
CA TYR A 446 6.36 -4.45 -17.94
C TYR A 446 4.99 -4.62 -18.60
N LEU A 447 4.83 -3.95 -19.74
CA LEU A 447 3.61 -3.95 -20.52
C LEU A 447 3.84 -4.78 -21.76
N GLY A 448 2.87 -5.57 -22.18
CA GLY A 448 2.94 -6.32 -23.44
C GLY A 448 1.61 -6.40 -24.15
N TRP A 449 1.54 -6.15 -25.45
CA TRP A 449 0.29 -6.22 -26.22
C TRP A 449 0.54 -6.86 -27.58
N THR A 450 -0.53 -7.35 -28.20
CA THR A 450 -0.47 -7.88 -29.56
C THR A 450 -0.85 -6.79 -30.54
N THR A 451 -0.01 -6.57 -31.54
CA THR A 451 -0.32 -5.71 -32.67
C THR A 451 -0.61 -6.57 -33.89
N VAL A 452 -1.78 -6.38 -34.50
CA VAL A 452 -2.18 -7.07 -35.74
C VAL A 452 -2.17 -6.07 -36.88
N CYS A 453 -1.26 -6.24 -37.83
CA CYS A 453 -1.25 -5.56 -39.12
C CYS A 453 -2.25 -6.27 -40.06
N GLU A 454 -3.40 -5.64 -40.31
CA GLU A 454 -4.46 -6.18 -41.20
C GLU A 454 -4.09 -6.09 -42.68
#